data_AF-A0A937VLK3-F1
#
_entry.id   AF-A0A937VLK3-F1
#
_cell.length_a   1.000
_cell.length_b   1.000
_cell.length_c   1.000
_cell.angle_alpha   90.00
_cell.angle_beta   90.00
_cell.angle_gamma   90.00
#
_symmetry.space_group_name_H-M   'P 1'
#
loop_
_entity.id
_entity.type
_entity.pdbx_description
1 polymer ?
#
loop_
_entity_poly.entity_id
_entity_poly.type
_entity_poly.pdbx_seq_one_letter_code
_entity_poly.pdbx_strand_id
1 'polypeptide(L)'
;MKPIVIKIGGSTFGKSDTTIEDLVTLQKRGLPTVVVHGGANTVTDWLSRLNIPTSFVRGLRVTDFESLKVVTAILAGLVNKELVADIWKLGGKAVGLSGADGGLIEAKNRTPELGYTGEHLQVDSSLLKTLLKAGYIPVIAPISLGRLENSNNNMSLLNVNGDTAAGAIAASLGAEKLIFLTDVPGICDSSKQLVRKLTAE
;
A
#
# COMPACT_ATOMS: atom_id res chain seq x y z
N MET A 1 5.60 19.40 11.15
CA MET A 1 6.24 19.03 9.86
C MET A 1 5.23 18.27 9.03
N LYS A 2 5.23 18.45 7.71
CA LYS A 2 4.35 17.70 6.81
C LYS A 2 4.85 16.25 6.64
N PRO A 3 3.96 15.25 6.54
CA PRO A 3 4.37 13.86 6.39
C PRO A 3 5.03 13.56 5.04
N ILE A 4 5.81 12.49 5.00
CA ILE A 4 6.31 11.84 3.79
C ILE A 4 5.59 10.50 3.65
N VAL A 5 5.00 10.24 2.49
CA VAL A 5 4.41 8.93 2.16
C VAL A 5 5.35 8.19 1.24
N ILE A 6 5.67 6.94 1.60
CA ILE A 6 6.59 6.09 0.83
C ILE A 6 5.83 4.84 0.40
N LYS A 7 5.75 4.63 -0.92
CA LYS A 7 5.18 3.43 -1.51
C LYS A 7 6.29 2.43 -1.82
N ILE A 8 6.28 1.33 -1.09
CA ILE A 8 7.21 0.22 -1.23
C ILE A 8 6.62 -0.79 -2.23
N GLY A 9 7.32 -1.06 -3.32
CA GLY A 9 6.99 -2.08 -4.31
C GLY A 9 7.16 -3.52 -3.80
N GLY A 10 6.64 -4.49 -4.56
CA GLY A 10 6.77 -5.92 -4.24
C GLY A 10 8.04 -6.60 -4.78
N SER A 11 8.96 -5.83 -5.36
CA SER A 11 10.27 -6.31 -5.76
C SER A 11 11.13 -6.51 -4.51
N THR A 12 11.74 -7.69 -4.40
CA THR A 12 12.66 -8.02 -3.32
C THR A 12 13.86 -7.09 -3.40
N PHE A 13 13.92 -6.19 -2.45
CA PHE A 13 15.07 -5.42 -2.06
C PHE A 13 16.30 -6.33 -1.98
N GLY A 14 17.28 -6.08 -2.86
CA GLY A 14 18.49 -6.90 -2.97
C GLY A 14 19.37 -6.81 -1.72
N LYS A 15 20.50 -7.54 -1.71
CA LYS A 15 21.43 -7.59 -0.56
C LYS A 15 22.01 -6.23 -0.10
N SER A 16 21.90 -5.18 -0.91
CA SER A 16 22.40 -3.84 -0.63
C SER A 16 21.29 -2.82 -0.34
N ASP A 17 20.06 -3.27 -0.14
CA ASP A 17 18.95 -2.38 0.11
C ASP A 17 18.97 -1.79 1.52
N THR A 18 18.76 -0.47 1.61
CA THR A 18 18.77 0.30 2.86
C THR A 18 17.39 0.86 3.22
N THR A 19 16.32 0.43 2.55
CA THR A 19 14.99 1.03 2.67
C THR A 19 14.53 1.07 4.12
N ILE A 20 14.70 -0.03 4.87
CA ILE A 20 14.24 -0.10 6.26
C ILE A 20 15.13 0.77 7.16
N GLU A 21 16.46 0.75 6.97
CA GLU A 21 17.42 1.61 7.65
C GLU A 21 17.10 3.10 7.44
N ASP A 22 16.74 3.47 6.21
CA ASP A 22 16.37 4.83 5.83
C ASP A 22 15.05 5.25 6.48
N LEU A 23 14.04 4.38 6.51
CA LEU A 23 12.79 4.62 7.24
C LEU A 23 13.04 4.90 8.72
N VAL A 24 13.86 4.08 9.38
CA VAL A 24 14.23 4.26 10.79
C VAL A 24 15.02 5.56 10.98
N THR A 25 15.90 5.89 10.05
CA THR A 25 16.68 7.14 10.09
C THR A 25 15.78 8.37 9.97
N LEU A 26 14.79 8.35 9.07
CA LEU A 26 13.78 9.42 8.94
C LEU A 26 13.00 9.60 10.24
N GLN A 27 12.53 8.51 10.84
CA GLN A 27 11.81 8.56 12.12
C GLN A 27 12.69 9.11 13.26
N LYS A 28 13.95 8.68 13.38
CA LYS A 28 14.90 9.17 14.40
C LYS A 28 15.21 10.66 14.24
N ARG A 29 15.12 11.19 13.02
CA ARG A 29 15.23 12.63 12.72
C ARG A 29 13.93 13.41 12.98
N GLY A 30 12.87 12.75 13.45
CA GLY A 30 11.58 13.38 13.73
C GLY A 30 10.76 13.71 12.48
N LEU A 31 11.08 13.11 11.34
CA LEU A 31 10.30 13.27 10.11
C LEU A 31 9.09 12.33 10.14
N PRO A 32 7.84 12.83 10.06
CA PRO A 32 6.66 11.97 10.06
C PRO A 32 6.62 11.16 8.76
N THR A 33 6.67 9.83 8.87
CA THR A 33 6.75 8.94 7.72
C THR A 33 5.63 7.91 7.76
N VAL A 34 4.95 7.73 6.63
CA VAL A 34 3.92 6.72 6.40
C VAL A 34 4.37 5.81 5.27
N VAL A 35 4.25 4.51 5.47
CA VAL A 35 4.61 3.50 4.48
C VAL A 35 3.34 2.85 3.94
N VAL A 36 3.23 2.75 2.63
CA VAL A 36 2.25 1.88 1.96
C VAL A 36 3.04 0.80 1.24
N HIS A 37 2.67 -0.47 1.37
CA HIS A 37 3.43 -1.56 0.76
C HIS A 37 2.62 -2.31 -0.31
N GLY A 38 3.33 -2.97 -1.21
CA GLY A 38 2.79 -3.98 -2.11
C GLY A 38 3.01 -5.39 -1.57
N GLY A 39 2.97 -6.37 -2.47
CA GLY A 39 3.22 -7.78 -2.15
C GLY A 39 2.69 -8.73 -3.22
N ALA A 40 2.56 -8.25 -4.46
CA ALA A 40 1.89 -8.99 -5.53
C ALA A 40 2.55 -10.34 -5.81
N ASN A 41 3.89 -10.41 -5.75
CA ASN A 41 4.65 -11.64 -5.93
C ASN A 41 4.34 -12.67 -4.83
N THR A 42 4.37 -12.25 -3.56
CA THR A 42 4.04 -13.10 -2.41
C THR A 42 2.59 -13.59 -2.50
N VAL A 43 1.65 -12.71 -2.88
CA VAL A 43 0.25 -13.10 -3.11
C VAL A 43 0.13 -14.15 -4.21
N THR A 44 0.81 -13.95 -5.35
CA THR A 44 0.80 -14.92 -6.46
C THR A 44 1.37 -16.28 -6.05
N ASP A 45 2.48 -16.32 -5.30
CA ASP A 45 3.05 -17.56 -4.76
C ASP A 45 2.04 -18.30 -3.87
N TRP A 46 1.39 -17.61 -2.93
CA TRP A 46 0.39 -18.23 -2.04
C TRP A 46 -0.87 -18.69 -2.77
N LEU A 47 -1.38 -17.92 -3.73
CA LEU A 47 -2.50 -18.35 -4.57
C LEU A 47 -2.15 -19.63 -5.35
N SER A 48 -0.94 -19.69 -5.92
CA SER A 48 -0.45 -20.86 -6.63
C SER A 48 -0.34 -22.09 -5.72
N ARG A 49 0.20 -21.95 -4.50
CA ARG A 49 0.28 -23.03 -3.50
C ARG A 49 -1.07 -23.60 -3.10
N LEU A 50 -2.11 -22.77 -3.14
CA LEU A 50 -3.49 -23.15 -2.83
C LEU A 50 -4.29 -23.59 -4.06
N ASN A 51 -3.65 -23.65 -5.24
CA ASN A 51 -4.31 -23.95 -6.52
C ASN A 51 -5.47 -23.00 -6.84
N ILE A 52 -5.37 -21.73 -6.42
CA ILE A 52 -6.34 -20.69 -6.75
C ILE A 52 -5.84 -19.95 -8.01
N PRO A 53 -6.62 -19.96 -9.11
CA PRO A 53 -6.19 -19.36 -10.36
C PRO A 53 -6.08 -17.83 -10.25
N THR A 54 -5.09 -17.26 -10.93
CA THR A 54 -4.88 -15.81 -10.98
C THR A 54 -5.17 -15.27 -12.38
N SER A 55 -5.96 -14.20 -12.48
CA SER A 55 -6.16 -13.46 -13.72
C SER A 55 -6.01 -11.96 -13.48
N PHE A 56 -5.69 -11.24 -14.56
CA PHE A 56 -5.49 -9.80 -14.53
C PHE A 56 -6.25 -9.15 -15.69
N VAL A 57 -6.84 -7.99 -15.42
CA VAL A 57 -7.50 -7.14 -16.41
C VAL A 57 -6.94 -5.73 -16.22
N ARG A 58 -6.36 -5.15 -17.28
CA ARG A 58 -5.77 -3.80 -17.27
C ARG A 58 -4.71 -3.60 -16.16
N GLY A 59 -3.93 -4.63 -15.88
CA GLY A 59 -2.90 -4.59 -14.83
C GLY A 59 -3.43 -4.72 -13.40
N LEU A 60 -4.75 -4.82 -13.20
CA LEU A 60 -5.39 -5.09 -11.91
C LEU A 60 -5.70 -6.58 -11.78
N ARG A 61 -5.48 -7.13 -10.59
CA ARG A 61 -5.83 -8.52 -10.29
C ARG A 61 -7.34 -8.66 -10.19
N VAL A 62 -7.93 -9.55 -10.96
CA VAL A 62 -9.32 -9.96 -10.74
C VAL A 62 -9.36 -10.69 -9.40
N THR A 63 -10.12 -10.16 -8.45
CA THR A 63 -10.11 -10.64 -7.07
C THR A 63 -11.46 -11.25 -6.77
N ASP A 64 -11.65 -12.55 -6.94
CA ASP A 64 -12.87 -13.22 -6.45
C ASP A 64 -12.85 -13.35 -4.91
N PHE A 65 -13.90 -13.95 -4.34
CA PHE A 65 -14.03 -14.04 -2.88
C PHE A 65 -12.94 -14.89 -2.22
N GLU A 66 -12.53 -16.00 -2.84
CA GLU A 66 -11.46 -16.85 -2.29
C GLU A 66 -10.09 -16.19 -2.45
N SER A 67 -9.86 -15.55 -3.60
CA SER A 67 -8.68 -14.73 -3.84
C SER A 67 -8.57 -13.59 -2.84
N LEU A 68 -9.69 -12.91 -2.51
CA LEU A 68 -9.71 -11.83 -1.53
C LEU A 68 -9.20 -12.29 -0.16
N LYS A 69 -9.65 -13.45 0.33
CA LYS A 69 -9.20 -13.99 1.64
C LYS A 69 -7.68 -14.13 1.68
N VAL A 70 -7.10 -14.72 0.62
CA VAL A 70 -5.66 -14.92 0.51
C VAL A 70 -4.94 -13.59 0.37
N VAL A 71 -5.41 -12.70 -0.51
CA VAL A 71 -4.83 -11.37 -0.71
C VAL A 71 -4.81 -10.58 0.61
N THR A 72 -5.90 -10.59 1.38
CA THR A 72 -5.98 -9.97 2.70
C THR A 72 -5.01 -10.60 3.68
N ALA A 73 -5.00 -11.94 3.82
CA ALA A 73 -4.13 -12.64 4.75
C ALA A 73 -2.64 -12.39 4.47
N ILE A 74 -2.26 -12.36 3.20
CA ILE A 74 -0.87 -12.17 2.79
C ILE A 74 -0.46 -10.71 2.88
N LEU A 75 -1.27 -9.77 2.40
CA LEU A 75 -0.90 -8.35 2.44
C LEU A 75 -1.00 -7.80 3.87
N ALA A 76 -2.15 -7.91 4.54
CA ALA A 76 -2.35 -7.33 5.87
C ALA A 76 -1.76 -8.17 7.02
N GLY A 77 -1.58 -9.46 6.80
CA GLY A 77 -0.92 -10.39 7.72
C GLY A 77 0.57 -10.49 7.41
N LEU A 78 0.95 -11.42 6.53
CA LEU A 78 2.34 -11.82 6.35
C LEU A 78 3.27 -10.65 6.00
N VAL A 79 3.07 -10.01 4.84
CA VAL A 79 3.98 -8.97 4.33
C VAL A 79 3.99 -7.74 5.25
N ASN A 80 2.82 -7.31 5.73
CA ASN A 80 2.72 -6.17 6.64
C ASN A 80 3.49 -6.41 7.94
N LYS A 81 3.35 -7.60 8.55
CA LYS A 81 3.98 -7.89 9.84
C LYS A 81 5.47 -8.19 9.71
N GLU A 82 5.93 -8.73 8.58
CA GLU A 82 7.36 -8.83 8.28
C GLU A 82 8.02 -7.45 8.23
N LEU A 83 7.45 -6.50 7.48
CA LEU A 83 7.96 -5.11 7.42
C LEU A 83 7.97 -4.43 8.80
N VAL A 84 6.92 -4.64 9.59
CA VAL A 84 6.87 -4.11 10.97
C VAL A 84 8.00 -4.71 11.80
N ALA A 85 8.20 -6.03 11.75
CA ALA A 85 9.27 -6.71 12.48
C ALA A 85 10.66 -6.20 12.08
N ASP A 86 10.90 -5.99 10.79
CA ASP A 86 12.18 -5.46 10.28
C ASP A 86 12.45 -4.03 10.77
N ILE A 87 11.44 -3.16 10.78
CA ILE A 87 11.57 -1.80 11.34
C ILE A 87 11.91 -1.85 12.83
N TRP A 88 11.22 -2.71 13.59
CA TRP A 88 11.48 -2.88 15.03
C TRP A 88 12.87 -3.43 15.31
N LYS A 89 13.37 -4.36 14.49
CA LYS A 89 14.72 -4.93 14.59
C LYS A 89 15.82 -3.86 14.50
N LEU A 90 15.58 -2.78 13.76
CA LEU A 90 16.50 -1.64 13.63
C LEU A 90 16.27 -0.53 14.69
N GLY A 91 15.37 -0.78 15.65
CA GLY A 91 15.02 0.16 16.72
C GLY A 91 14.07 1.27 16.28
N GLY A 92 13.37 1.10 15.15
CA GLY A 92 12.24 1.94 14.78
C GLY A 92 10.97 1.54 15.55
N LYS A 93 9.95 2.39 15.49
CA LYS A 93 8.62 2.11 16.07
C LYS A 93 7.58 2.06 14.97
N ALA A 94 7.17 0.87 14.54
CA ALA A 94 6.16 0.70 13.50
C ALA A 94 4.83 0.14 14.04
N VAL A 95 3.73 0.55 13.41
CA VAL A 95 2.40 -0.04 13.61
C VAL A 95 1.86 -0.47 12.25
N GLY A 96 1.58 -1.76 12.11
CA GLY A 96 1.03 -2.33 10.89
C GLY A 96 -0.48 -2.27 10.85
N LEU A 97 -1.02 -1.64 9.81
CA LEU A 97 -2.45 -1.45 9.54
C LEU A 97 -2.79 -1.94 8.13
N SER A 98 -4.07 -2.13 7.88
CA SER A 98 -4.69 -2.11 6.57
C SER A 98 -5.47 -0.80 6.39
N GLY A 99 -5.95 -0.54 5.18
CA GLY A 99 -6.94 0.51 4.94
C GLY A 99 -8.27 0.29 5.67
N ALA A 100 -8.59 -0.93 6.12
CA ALA A 100 -9.82 -1.18 6.86
C ALA A 100 -9.77 -0.71 8.32
N ASP A 101 -8.57 -0.62 8.91
CA ASP A 101 -8.40 -0.30 10.32
C ASP A 101 -8.78 1.15 10.62
N GLY A 102 -9.73 1.33 11.54
CA GLY A 102 -10.26 2.65 11.90
C GLY A 102 -10.99 3.38 10.77
N GLY A 103 -11.39 2.68 9.70
CA GLY A 103 -12.02 3.32 8.53
C GLY A 103 -11.05 4.15 7.68
N LEU A 104 -9.76 3.83 7.73
CA LEU A 104 -8.71 4.62 7.05
C LEU A 104 -8.96 4.81 5.56
N ILE A 105 -9.39 3.77 4.85
CA ILE A 105 -9.71 3.80 3.42
C ILE A 105 -11.09 3.16 3.21
N GLU A 106 -11.98 3.93 2.61
CA GLU A 106 -13.21 3.43 2.01
C GLU A 106 -13.09 3.46 0.49
N ALA A 107 -13.45 2.37 -0.17
CA ALA A 107 -13.44 2.23 -1.63
C ALA A 107 -14.80 1.80 -2.16
N LYS A 108 -15.02 2.07 -3.44
CA LYS A 108 -16.20 1.61 -4.19
C LYS A 108 -15.78 0.58 -5.21
N ASN A 109 -16.57 -0.48 -5.36
CA ASN A 109 -16.40 -1.44 -6.43
C ASN A 109 -17.34 -1.06 -7.58
N ARG A 110 -16.79 -0.44 -8.64
CA ARG A 110 -17.55 0.00 -9.82
C ARG A 110 -17.30 -0.84 -11.06
N THR A 111 -16.40 -1.82 -10.96
CA THR A 111 -16.04 -2.66 -12.08
C THR A 111 -16.27 -4.12 -11.68
N PRO A 112 -17.52 -4.63 -11.81
CA PRO A 112 -17.88 -5.99 -11.36
C PRO A 112 -16.97 -7.08 -11.95
N GLU A 113 -16.41 -6.88 -13.13
CA GLU A 113 -15.46 -7.80 -13.79
C GLU A 113 -14.15 -8.00 -13.01
N LEU A 114 -13.80 -7.06 -12.11
CA LEU A 114 -12.62 -7.14 -11.25
C LEU A 114 -12.91 -7.81 -9.89
N GLY A 115 -14.13 -8.28 -9.66
CA GLY A 115 -14.55 -8.87 -8.39
C GLY A 115 -14.40 -7.87 -7.25
N TYR A 116 -13.82 -8.28 -6.12
CA TYR A 116 -13.58 -7.52 -4.90
C TYR A 116 -12.40 -6.54 -5.02
N THR A 117 -12.36 -5.76 -6.09
CA THR A 117 -11.37 -4.70 -6.33
C THR A 117 -12.00 -3.34 -6.04
N GLY A 118 -11.29 -2.51 -5.26
CA GLY A 118 -11.74 -1.19 -4.84
C GLY A 118 -11.12 -0.06 -5.67
N GLU A 119 -11.97 0.89 -6.05
CA GLU A 119 -11.62 2.12 -6.76
C GLU A 119 -12.22 3.33 -6.02
N HIS A 120 -11.88 4.56 -6.43
CA HIS A 120 -12.46 5.81 -5.89
C HIS A 120 -12.33 5.91 -4.36
N LEU A 121 -11.10 6.05 -3.90
CA LEU A 121 -10.77 5.98 -2.47
C LEU A 121 -11.14 7.27 -1.74
N GLN A 122 -11.84 7.13 -0.62
CA GLN A 122 -12.01 8.15 0.40
C GLN A 122 -11.13 7.79 1.60
N VAL A 123 -10.33 8.74 2.09
CA VAL A 123 -9.34 8.48 3.15
C VAL A 123 -9.55 9.38 4.35
N ASP A 124 -9.83 8.78 5.51
CA ASP A 124 -9.78 9.46 6.81
C ASP A 124 -8.42 9.24 7.48
N SER A 125 -7.58 10.28 7.46
CA SER A 125 -6.22 10.24 8.00
C SER A 125 -6.13 10.49 9.51
N SER A 126 -7.24 10.55 10.24
CA SER A 126 -7.27 10.85 11.69
C SER A 126 -6.46 9.84 12.52
N LEU A 127 -6.57 8.55 12.21
CA LEU A 127 -5.77 7.50 12.85
C LEU A 127 -4.28 7.67 12.56
N LEU A 128 -3.91 7.94 11.29
CA LEU A 128 -2.51 8.15 10.91
C LEU A 128 -1.89 9.35 11.62
N LYS A 129 -2.62 10.48 11.70
CA LYS A 129 -2.18 11.68 12.41
C LYS A 129 -1.91 11.40 13.89
N THR A 130 -2.75 10.57 14.51
CA THR A 130 -2.57 10.15 15.91
C THR A 130 -1.29 9.34 16.09
N LEU A 131 -1.07 8.34 15.23
CA LEU A 131 0.13 7.49 15.29
C LEU A 131 1.42 8.28 15.02
N LEU A 132 1.40 9.15 14.02
CA LEU A 132 2.53 10.03 13.69
C LEU A 132 2.88 10.96 14.85
N LYS A 133 1.86 11.55 15.53
CA LYS A 133 2.08 12.39 16.72
C LYS A 133 2.68 11.60 17.89
N ALA A 134 2.32 10.32 18.02
CA ALA A 134 2.89 9.41 19.01
C ALA A 134 4.30 8.87 18.61
N GLY A 135 4.80 9.25 17.44
CA GLY A 135 6.14 8.89 16.97
C GLY A 135 6.24 7.51 16.31
N TYR A 136 5.12 6.91 15.89
CA TYR A 136 5.12 5.65 15.13
C TYR A 136 5.24 5.90 13.62
N ILE A 137 5.79 4.92 12.89
CA ILE A 137 5.66 4.76 11.44
C ILE A 137 4.44 3.87 11.17
N PRO A 138 3.34 4.41 10.61
CA PRO A 138 2.25 3.57 10.13
C PRO A 138 2.69 2.83 8.86
N VAL A 139 2.46 1.51 8.82
CA VAL A 139 2.74 0.63 7.67
C VAL A 139 1.43 0.06 7.17
N ILE A 140 0.97 0.48 5.98
CA ILE A 140 -0.38 0.24 5.47
C ILE A 140 -0.36 -0.81 4.36
N ALA A 141 -1.14 -1.87 4.55
CA ALA A 141 -1.53 -2.82 3.51
C ALA A 141 -2.73 -2.26 2.70
N PRO A 142 -2.75 -2.40 1.37
CA PRO A 142 -3.77 -1.81 0.50
C PRO A 142 -5.05 -2.67 0.43
N ILE A 143 -5.62 -2.95 1.60
CA ILE A 143 -6.92 -3.60 1.78
C ILE A 143 -7.84 -2.56 2.42
N SER A 144 -8.92 -2.18 1.76
CA SER A 144 -9.84 -1.16 2.25
C SER A 144 -11.15 -1.76 2.76
N LEU A 145 -11.91 -0.96 3.48
CA LEU A 145 -13.35 -1.15 3.59
C LEU A 145 -14.01 -0.73 2.28
N GLY A 146 -15.15 -1.32 1.93
CA GLY A 146 -15.91 -0.87 0.79
C GLY A 146 -17.29 -1.50 0.67
N ARG A 147 -18.07 -0.96 -0.27
CA ARG A 147 -19.40 -1.47 -0.61
C ARG A 147 -19.36 -2.08 -2.01
N LEU A 148 -19.94 -3.27 -2.13
CA LEU A 148 -20.20 -3.89 -3.43
C LEU A 148 -21.48 -3.29 -4.01
N GLU A 149 -21.51 -3.06 -5.32
CA GLU A 149 -22.78 -2.77 -6.01
C GLU A 149 -23.78 -3.91 -5.74
N ASN A 150 -25.02 -3.56 -5.40
CA ASN A 150 -26.11 -4.47 -5.04
C ASN A 150 -25.98 -5.20 -3.68
N SER A 151 -25.04 -4.81 -2.82
CA SER A 151 -25.05 -5.26 -1.42
C SER A 151 -26.02 -4.44 -0.57
N ASN A 152 -26.78 -5.10 0.33
CA ASN A 152 -27.73 -4.48 1.27
C ASN A 152 -27.03 -3.62 2.35
N ASN A 153 -26.23 -2.62 1.96
CA ASN A 153 -25.38 -1.81 2.83
C ASN A 153 -24.32 -2.57 3.65
N ASN A 154 -24.01 -3.83 3.33
CA ASN A 154 -22.96 -4.57 4.01
C ASN A 154 -21.57 -4.08 3.56
N MET A 155 -20.71 -3.77 4.53
CA MET A 155 -19.31 -3.49 4.27
C MET A 155 -18.56 -4.80 4.00
N SER A 156 -17.70 -4.79 2.99
CA SER A 156 -16.76 -5.86 2.66
C SER A 156 -15.35 -5.31 2.65
N LEU A 157 -14.36 -6.20 2.70
CA LEU A 157 -13.00 -5.86 2.29
C LEU A 157 -12.92 -5.75 0.77
N LEU A 158 -12.05 -4.87 0.29
CA LEU A 158 -11.69 -4.75 -1.12
C LEU A 158 -10.16 -4.67 -1.26
N ASN A 159 -9.64 -5.31 -2.31
CA ASN A 159 -8.26 -5.17 -2.73
C ASN A 159 -8.09 -3.86 -3.52
N VAL A 160 -7.08 -3.06 -3.19
CA VAL A 160 -6.85 -1.76 -3.83
C VAL A 160 -5.46 -1.72 -4.42
N ASN A 161 -5.29 -0.99 -5.53
CA ASN A 161 -3.96 -0.73 -6.06
C ASN A 161 -3.13 0.07 -5.03
N GLY A 162 -1.95 -0.45 -4.66
CA GLY A 162 -1.13 0.16 -3.62
C GLY A 162 -0.61 1.56 -3.96
N ASP A 163 -0.38 1.86 -5.24
CA ASP A 163 0.09 3.18 -5.68
C ASP A 163 -1.05 4.20 -5.61
N THR A 164 -2.26 3.80 -6.01
CA THR A 164 -3.48 4.59 -5.82
C THR A 164 -3.75 4.85 -4.33
N ALA A 165 -3.58 3.84 -3.47
CA ALA A 165 -3.73 3.99 -2.02
C ALA A 165 -2.71 4.97 -1.45
N ALA A 166 -1.44 4.88 -1.86
CA ALA A 166 -0.40 5.81 -1.43
C ALA A 166 -0.68 7.25 -1.88
N GLY A 167 -1.15 7.44 -3.12
CA GLY A 167 -1.60 8.73 -3.63
C GLY A 167 -2.73 9.34 -2.82
N ALA A 168 -3.78 8.56 -2.55
CA ALA A 168 -4.94 9.01 -1.76
C ALA A 168 -4.57 9.34 -0.30
N ILE A 169 -3.71 8.52 0.33
CA ILE A 169 -3.20 8.78 1.68
C ILE A 169 -2.34 10.06 1.71
N ALA A 170 -1.45 10.24 0.74
CA ALA A 170 -0.62 11.44 0.63
C ALA A 170 -1.48 12.71 0.47
N ALA A 171 -2.51 12.66 -0.37
CA ALA A 171 -3.45 13.75 -0.54
C ALA A 171 -4.22 14.07 0.75
N SER A 172 -4.79 13.06 1.43
CA SER A 172 -5.54 13.23 2.69
C SER A 172 -4.67 13.78 3.84
N LEU A 173 -3.38 13.43 3.87
CA LEU A 173 -2.43 13.92 4.86
C LEU A 173 -1.87 15.31 4.54
N GLY A 174 -2.06 15.83 3.32
CA GLY A 174 -1.33 17.01 2.85
C GLY A 174 0.18 16.79 2.88
N ALA A 175 0.62 15.60 2.47
CA ALA A 175 2.02 15.18 2.52
C ALA A 175 2.92 16.10 1.69
N GLU A 176 4.15 16.31 2.17
CA GLU A 176 5.14 17.10 1.44
C GLU A 176 5.68 16.34 0.23
N LYS A 177 5.82 15.01 0.36
CA LYS A 177 6.34 14.13 -0.69
C LYS A 177 5.59 12.80 -0.68
N LEU A 178 5.36 12.30 -1.89
CA LEU A 178 5.01 10.92 -2.18
C LEU A 178 6.16 10.30 -2.97
N ILE A 179 6.77 9.25 -2.44
CA ILE A 179 7.95 8.60 -3.01
C ILE A 179 7.55 7.17 -3.40
N PHE A 180 7.77 6.80 -4.66
CA PHE A 180 7.57 5.44 -5.14
C PHE A 180 8.92 4.72 -5.24
N LEU A 181 9.07 3.62 -4.51
CA LEU A 181 10.18 2.70 -4.68
C LEU A 181 9.78 1.63 -5.69
N THR A 182 10.40 1.68 -6.85
CA THR A 182 10.12 0.81 -8.00
C THR A 182 11.40 0.08 -8.42
N ASP A 183 11.24 -0.96 -9.21
CA ASP A 183 12.31 -1.78 -9.82
C ASP A 183 12.90 -1.19 -11.11
N VAL A 184 12.49 0.03 -11.49
CA VAL A 184 13.02 0.76 -12.66
C VAL A 184 13.72 2.06 -12.22
N PRO A 185 14.66 2.60 -13.03
CA PRO A 185 15.37 3.84 -12.68
C PRO A 185 14.48 5.09 -12.55
N GLY A 186 13.25 5.04 -13.09
CA GLY A 186 12.28 6.13 -13.09
C GLY A 186 11.51 6.17 -14.40
N ILE A 187 10.93 7.32 -14.72
CA ILE A 187 10.24 7.54 -16.00
C ILE A 187 11.30 7.80 -17.08
N CYS A 188 11.23 7.06 -18.18
CA CYS A 188 12.08 7.28 -19.35
C CYS A 188 11.28 7.92 -20.49
N ASP A 189 11.94 8.76 -21.28
CA ASP A 189 11.37 9.29 -22.52
C ASP A 189 11.33 8.22 -23.64
N SER A 190 10.84 8.62 -24.82
CA SER A 190 10.79 7.75 -26.00
C SER A 190 12.16 7.23 -26.46
N SER A 191 13.25 7.90 -26.06
CA SER A 191 14.64 7.52 -26.33
C SER A 191 15.26 6.67 -25.20
N LYS A 192 14.44 6.22 -24.24
CA LYS A 192 14.83 5.45 -23.06
C LYS A 192 15.77 6.20 -22.11
N GLN A 193 15.83 7.54 -22.20
CA GLN A 193 16.63 8.35 -21.28
C GLN A 193 15.81 8.72 -20.04
N LEU A 194 16.46 8.70 -18.87
CA LEU A 194 15.81 9.00 -17.60
C LEU A 194 15.39 10.47 -17.54
N VAL A 195 14.09 10.69 -17.36
CA VAL A 195 13.53 12.02 -17.14
C VAL A 195 13.61 12.36 -15.65
N ARG A 196 14.48 13.31 -15.31
CA ARG A 196 14.75 13.68 -13.90
C ARG A 196 13.65 14.52 -13.25
N LYS A 197 12.89 15.28 -14.05
CA LYS A 197 11.82 16.16 -13.58
C LYS A 197 10.75 16.30 -14.67
N LEU A 198 9.49 16.19 -14.25
CA LEU A 198 8.31 16.44 -15.08
C LEU A 198 7.38 17.41 -14.31
N THR A 199 6.62 18.19 -15.06
CA THR A 199 5.49 18.97 -14.57
C THR A 199 4.20 18.24 -14.88
N ALA A 200 3.10 18.62 -14.21
CA ALA A 200 1.78 18.04 -14.51
C ALA A 200 1.23 18.50 -15.87
N GLU A 201 1.71 19.66 -16.33
CA GLU A 201 1.53 20.21 -17.67
C GLU A 201 2.66 19.77 -18.61
#